data_AF-A0A975IQ11-F1
#
_entry.id   AF-A0A975IQ11-F1
#
_cell.length_a   1.000
_cell.length_b   1.000
_cell.length_c   1.000
_cell.angle_alpha   90.00
_cell.angle_beta   90.00
_cell.angle_gamma   90.00
#
_symmetry.space_group_name_H-M   'P 1'
#
loop_
_entity.id
_entity.type
_entity.pdbx_description
1 polymer ?
#
loop_
_entity_poly.entity_id
_entity_poly.type
_entity_poly.pdbx_seq_one_letter_code
_entity_poly.pdbx_strand_id
1 'polypeptide(L)'
;MRRADEAPEDLVFDAVRIRLVEIGEAVKDIPPEVLVGEPTIPWGEIARMRDHLTHRYFDTVHALVMNTARTDIPRLAAAVQRLRQSGR
;
A
#
# COMPACT_ATOMS: atom_id res chain seq x y z
N MET A 1 4.96 -29.14 -0.79
CA MET A 1 4.67 -29.32 -2.22
C MET A 1 4.02 -28.03 -2.73
N ARG A 2 4.76 -27.14 -3.39
CA ARG A 2 4.18 -25.95 -4.05
C ARG A 2 3.19 -26.43 -5.12
N ARG A 3 2.03 -25.78 -5.26
CA ARG A 3 1.14 -26.07 -6.39
C ARG A 3 1.87 -25.66 -7.67
N ALA A 4 1.75 -26.46 -8.73
CA ALA A 4 2.47 -26.24 -9.98
C ALA A 4 2.18 -24.87 -10.66
N ASP A 5 1.11 -24.19 -10.24
CA ASP A 5 0.69 -22.87 -10.74
C ASP A 5 1.00 -21.70 -9.80
N GLU A 6 1.71 -21.92 -8.69
CA GLU A 6 2.01 -20.84 -7.74
C GLU A 6 3.26 -20.07 -8.17
N ALA A 7 3.10 -18.75 -8.37
CA ALA A 7 4.20 -17.86 -8.73
C ALA A 7 5.34 -17.96 -7.69
N PRO A 8 6.61 -17.79 -8.10
CA PRO A 8 7.73 -17.71 -7.16
C PRO A 8 7.49 -16.63 -6.11
N GLU A 9 7.86 -16.91 -4.85
CA GLU A 9 7.65 -15.99 -3.72
C GLU A 9 8.31 -14.63 -3.93
N ASP A 10 9.50 -14.60 -4.53
CA ASP A 10 10.19 -13.36 -4.89
C ASP A 10 9.42 -12.54 -5.94
N LEU A 11 8.77 -13.22 -6.91
CA LEU A 11 7.94 -12.57 -7.91
C LEU A 11 6.68 -11.99 -7.29
N VAL A 12 6.05 -12.72 -6.36
CA VAL A 12 4.89 -12.23 -5.61
C VAL A 12 5.28 -11.01 -4.78
N PHE A 13 6.41 -11.08 -4.09
CA PHE A 13 6.94 -9.99 -3.30
C PHE A 13 7.22 -8.74 -4.14
N ASP A 14 7.92 -8.88 -5.27
CA ASP A 14 8.21 -7.77 -6.17
C ASP A 14 6.91 -7.15 -6.72
N ALA A 15 5.94 -7.98 -7.09
CA ALA A 15 4.63 -7.50 -7.55
C ALA A 15 3.90 -6.70 -6.46
N VAL A 16 3.84 -7.22 -5.23
CA VAL A 16 3.23 -6.54 -4.08
C VAL A 16 3.94 -5.22 -3.80
N ARG A 17 5.28 -5.22 -3.77
CA ARG A 17 6.07 -4.02 -3.54
C ARG A 17 5.78 -2.93 -4.58
N ILE A 18 5.75 -3.29 -5.87
CA ILE A 18 5.44 -2.31 -6.92
C ILE A 18 4.01 -1.76 -6.75
N ARG A 19 3.03 -2.59 -6.36
CA ARG A 19 1.68 -2.08 -6.07
C ARG A 19 1.67 -1.11 -4.90
N LEU A 20 2.43 -1.37 -3.84
CA LEU A 20 2.55 -0.42 -2.72
C LEU A 20 3.16 0.92 -3.18
N VAL A 21 4.19 0.88 -4.04
CA VAL A 21 4.76 2.10 -4.64
C VAL A 21 3.70 2.91 -5.40
N GLU A 22 2.92 2.26 -6.27
CA GLU A 22 1.88 2.93 -7.04
C GLU A 22 0.75 3.49 -6.15
N ILE A 23 0.38 2.79 -5.08
CA ILE A 23 -0.58 3.29 -4.10
C ILE A 23 -0.06 4.57 -3.44
N GLY A 24 1.22 4.61 -3.09
CA GLY A 24 1.84 5.82 -2.53
C GLY A 24 1.78 7.00 -3.50
N GLU A 25 2.09 6.77 -4.78
CA GLU A 25 1.97 7.81 -5.82
C GLU A 25 0.53 8.28 -5.99
N ALA A 26 -0.43 7.36 -6.08
CA ALA A 26 -1.84 7.70 -6.23
C ALA A 26 -2.35 8.54 -5.04
N VAL A 27 -1.91 8.26 -3.82
CA VAL A 27 -2.29 9.03 -2.63
C VAL A 27 -1.73 10.45 -2.66
N LYS A 28 -0.53 10.65 -3.21
CA LYS A 28 0.11 11.98 -3.31
C LYS A 28 -0.69 12.94 -4.20
N ASP A 29 -1.40 12.42 -5.19
CA ASP A 29 -2.19 13.20 -6.13
C ASP A 29 -3.61 13.51 -5.61
N ILE A 30 -4.01 12.98 -4.45
CA ILE A 30 -5.33 13.25 -3.86
C ILE A 30 -5.31 14.62 -3.18
N PRO A 31 -6.28 15.52 -3.49
CA PRO A 31 -6.37 16.81 -2.84
C PRO A 31 -6.52 16.69 -1.30
N PRO A 32 -5.79 17.49 -0.50
CA PRO A 32 -5.84 17.40 0.96
C PRO A 32 -7.23 17.53 1.56
N GLU A 33 -8.10 18.35 0.96
CA GLU A 33 -9.50 18.54 1.38
C GLU A 33 -10.33 17.26 1.32
N VAL A 34 -10.00 16.33 0.42
CA VAL A 34 -10.64 15.00 0.36
C VAL A 34 -10.14 14.14 1.52
N LEU A 35 -8.84 14.18 1.80
CA LEU A 35 -8.20 13.33 2.81
C LEU A 35 -8.61 13.68 4.25
N VAL A 36 -9.03 14.93 4.50
CA VAL A 36 -9.58 15.37 5.80
C VAL A 36 -10.79 14.54 6.24
N GLY A 37 -11.52 13.91 5.31
CA GLY A 37 -12.65 13.02 5.63
C GLY A 37 -12.26 11.72 6.36
N GLU A 38 -10.97 11.35 6.35
CA GLU A 38 -10.45 10.13 6.98
C GLU A 38 -9.14 10.43 7.73
N PRO A 39 -9.19 11.20 8.83
CA PRO A 39 -7.98 11.68 9.52
C PRO A 39 -7.21 10.60 10.28
N THR A 40 -7.81 9.42 10.47
CA THR A 40 -7.16 8.28 11.14
C THR A 40 -6.21 7.51 10.23
N ILE A 41 -6.21 7.81 8.94
CA ILE A 41 -5.31 7.21 7.96
C ILE A 41 -4.05 8.09 7.84
N PRO A 42 -2.84 7.51 7.94
CA PRO A 42 -1.60 8.26 7.88
C PRO A 42 -1.21 8.59 6.43
N TRP A 43 -2.00 9.44 5.76
CA TRP A 43 -1.86 9.75 4.34
C TRP A 43 -0.45 10.20 3.94
N GLY A 44 0.18 11.03 4.76
CA GLY A 44 1.54 11.51 4.50
C GLY A 44 2.63 10.44 4.64
N GLU A 45 2.40 9.36 5.40
CA GLU A 45 3.30 8.21 5.45
C GLU A 45 3.09 7.32 4.23
N ILE A 46 1.83 7.10 3.84
CA ILE A 46 1.48 6.32 2.65
C ILE A 46 2.06 6.97 1.38
N ALA A 47 1.95 8.29 1.24
CA ALA A 47 2.54 9.03 0.11
C ALA A 47 4.08 8.90 0.05
N ARG A 48 4.75 8.82 1.21
CA ARG A 48 6.21 8.65 1.30
C ARG A 48 6.67 7.19 1.21
N MET A 49 5.74 6.23 1.20
CA MET A 49 6.05 4.80 1.18
C MET A 49 6.90 4.41 -0.04
N ARG A 50 6.72 5.05 -1.20
CA ARG A 50 7.57 4.83 -2.38
C ARG A 50 9.05 4.99 -2.02
N ASP A 51 9.38 6.09 -1.35
CA ASP A 51 10.78 6.46 -1.08
C ASP A 51 11.44 5.45 -0.14
N HIS A 52 10.66 4.82 0.74
CA HIS A 52 11.16 3.75 1.60
C HIS A 52 11.32 2.42 0.85
N LEU A 53 10.39 2.10 -0.06
CA LEU A 53 10.42 0.83 -0.78
C LEU A 53 11.48 0.81 -1.89
N THR A 54 11.91 1.95 -2.43
CA THR A 54 12.90 2.01 -3.51
C THR A 54 14.37 1.91 -3.04
N HIS A 55 14.64 2.05 -1.75
CA HIS A 55 15.98 1.84 -1.17
C HIS A 55 16.20 0.37 -0.76
N ARG A 56 17.44 -0.14 -0.90
CA ARG A 56 17.79 -1.59 -0.95
C ARG A 56 17.36 -2.44 0.25
N TYR A 57 17.21 -3.74 -0.01
CA TYR A 57 16.56 -4.76 0.81
C TYR A 57 17.45 -5.45 1.86
N PHE A 58 16.85 -5.69 3.03
CA PHE A 58 17.20 -6.75 4.00
C PHE A 58 15.93 -7.57 4.26
N ASP A 59 16.05 -8.78 4.82
CA ASP A 59 14.89 -9.68 5.11
C ASP A 59 13.79 -9.00 5.95
N THR A 60 14.17 -8.06 6.81
CA THR A 60 13.23 -7.22 7.59
C THR A 60 12.26 -6.43 6.70
N VAL A 61 12.70 -6.03 5.50
CA VAL A 61 11.86 -5.32 4.51
C VAL A 61 10.81 -6.25 3.91
N HIS A 62 11.14 -7.55 3.72
CA HIS A 62 10.20 -8.50 3.12
C HIS A 62 8.97 -8.73 4.00
N ALA A 63 9.21 -9.08 5.27
CA ALA A 63 8.13 -9.31 6.23
C ALA A 63 7.24 -8.07 6.41
N LEU A 64 7.85 -6.89 6.44
CA LEU A 64 7.13 -5.62 6.57
C LEU A 64 6.20 -5.35 5.39
N VAL A 65 6.72 -5.45 4.15
CA VAL A 65 5.92 -5.25 2.92
C VAL A 65 4.73 -6.21 2.88
N MET A 66 4.98 -7.49 3.16
CA MET A 66 3.92 -8.50 3.12
C MET A 66 2.92 -8.32 4.26
N ASN A 67 3.35 -7.81 5.43
CA ASN A 67 2.45 -7.42 6.50
C ASN A 67 1.58 -6.23 6.08
N THR A 68 2.18 -5.13 5.60
CA THR A 68 1.46 -3.95 5.12
C THR A 68 0.41 -4.29 4.06
N ALA A 69 0.76 -5.15 3.11
CA ALA A 69 -0.19 -5.63 2.10
C ALA A 69 -1.39 -6.39 2.68
N ARG A 70 -1.20 -7.13 3.78
CA ARG A 70 -2.25 -7.93 4.43
C ARG A 70 -3.06 -7.17 5.49
N THR A 71 -2.47 -6.20 6.17
CA THR A 71 -3.10 -5.51 7.32
C THR A 71 -3.54 -4.10 6.98
N ASP A 72 -2.66 -3.32 6.36
CA ASP A 72 -2.84 -1.87 6.24
C ASP A 72 -3.60 -1.52 4.97
N ILE A 73 -3.31 -2.23 3.86
CA ILE A 73 -3.98 -2.01 2.57
C ILE A 73 -5.50 -2.27 2.66
N PRO A 74 -6.01 -3.32 3.33
CA PRO A 74 -7.46 -3.46 3.53
C PRO A 74 -8.09 -2.29 4.31
N ARG A 75 -7.40 -1.77 5.33
CA ARG A 75 -7.84 -0.59 6.10
C ARG A 75 -7.91 0.66 5.21
N LEU A 76 -6.86 0.87 4.41
CA LEU A 76 -6.78 1.96 3.44
C LEU A 76 -7.91 1.85 2.41
N ALA A 77 -8.14 0.68 1.83
CA ALA A 77 -9.20 0.43 0.87
C ALA A 77 -10.58 0.76 1.47
N ALA A 78 -10.84 0.37 2.71
CA ALA A 78 -12.09 0.69 3.40
C ALA A 78 -12.27 2.21 3.59
N ALA A 79 -11.20 2.94 3.95
CA ALA A 79 -11.24 4.40 4.07
C ALA A 79 -11.52 5.09 2.72
N VAL A 80 -10.86 4.65 1.65
CA VAL A 80 -11.12 5.16 0.29
C VAL A 80 -12.57 4.92 -0.12
N GLN A 81 -13.16 3.76 0.21
CA GLN A 81 -14.57 3.51 -0.08
C GLN A 81 -15.51 4.46 0.67
N ARG A 82 -15.21 4.80 1.93
CA ARG A 82 -15.98 5.79 2.69
C ARG A 82 -15.85 7.19 2.09
N LEU A 83 -14.64 7.62 1.73
CA LEU A 83 -14.42 8.90 1.05
C LEU A 83 -15.24 9.03 -0.25
N ARG A 84 -15.29 7.96 -1.06
CA ARG A 84 -16.09 7.92 -2.29
C ARG A 84 -17.61 7.98 -2.06
N GLN A 85 -18.08 7.55 -0.88
CA GLN A 85 -19.50 7.59 -0.53
C GLN A 85 -19.91 8.94 0.07
N SER A 86 -19.00 9.63 0.77
CA SER A 86 -19.22 10.95 1.37
C SER A 86 -19.17 12.10 0.35
N GLY A 87 -18.54 11.89 -0.82
CA GLY A 87 -18.48 12.87 -1.92
C GLY A 87 -19.64 12.78 -2.92
N ARG A 88 -20.80 12.24 -2.50
CA ARG A 88 -22.03 12.20 -3.30
C ARG A 88 -23.03 13.24 -2.82
#